data_AF-A0AAD9VUZ9-F1
#
_entry.id   AF-A0AAD9VUZ9-F1
#
_cell.length_a   1.000
_cell.length_b   1.000
_cell.length_c   1.000
_cell.angle_alpha   90.00
_cell.angle_beta   90.00
_cell.angle_gamma   90.00
#
_symmetry.space_group_name_H-M   'P 1'
#
loop_
_entity.id
_entity.type
_entity.pdbx_description
1 polymer ?
#
loop_
_entity_poly.entity_id
_entity_poly.type
_entity_poly.pdbx_seq_one_letter_code
_entity_poly.pdbx_strand_id
1 'polypeptide(L)'
;MVGHKVVSLILFLAGWQEVATLVQVRHVAVDVGQDLTLACAEEDVLPHTDSPGVMWIREGREDGQIKRLKVESNGVLELVNVSADDAGNYSCTLDDDADAVKSRINVEVRTPPPALRNVWVKPSTILANILWEVGGTGGYPIIDFTAEYRLKPSEGEKPEQWKPIIPTHIPPNSRQIDVYHLVPNTTYSFRVWATNQLGRGEIVEVENHTHHSVEELELARHLLAGVEDFDTRVWVAAVGIVMGTLLILGIGTCYLLYRECKAPSGGAGGD
;
A
#
# COMPACT_ATOMS: atom_id res chain seq x y z
N MET A 1 60.67 -0.36 -75.75
CA MET A 1 59.73 0.77 -75.65
C MET A 1 58.47 0.28 -74.97
N VAL A 2 58.04 1.03 -73.95
CA VAL A 2 56.74 1.01 -73.25
C VAL A 2 56.38 -0.25 -72.45
N GLY A 3 56.41 -0.08 -71.13
CA GLY A 3 55.90 -1.01 -70.12
C GLY A 3 56.02 -0.43 -68.72
N HIS A 4 55.74 0.88 -68.58
CA HIS A 4 55.64 1.56 -67.29
C HIS A 4 54.17 1.52 -66.83
N LYS A 5 54.00 1.37 -65.51
CA LYS A 5 52.77 1.54 -64.71
C LYS A 5 51.93 0.27 -64.61
N VAL A 6 52.03 -0.46 -63.50
CA VAL A 6 51.14 -0.39 -62.33
C VAL A 6 51.59 -1.52 -61.38
N VAL A 7 52.58 -1.24 -60.53
CA VAL A 7 52.85 -2.07 -59.34
C VAL A 7 53.26 -1.12 -58.22
N SER A 8 52.31 -0.32 -57.74
CA SER A 8 52.42 0.37 -56.46
C SER A 8 51.01 0.69 -55.97
N LEU A 9 50.80 0.51 -54.67
CA LEU A 9 49.55 0.62 -53.89
C LEU A 9 48.56 -0.55 -53.98
N ILE A 10 48.90 -1.69 -53.36
CA ILE A 10 47.97 -2.38 -52.44
C ILE A 10 48.79 -2.91 -51.26
N LEU A 11 49.20 -2.01 -50.38
CA LEU A 11 49.59 -2.30 -49.00
C LEU A 11 48.92 -1.21 -48.16
N PHE A 12 48.55 -1.54 -46.93
CA PHE A 12 47.77 -0.74 -45.98
C PHE A 12 46.26 -0.80 -46.16
N LEU A 13 45.66 -1.96 -45.88
CA LEU A 13 44.46 -2.05 -45.03
C LEU A 13 44.36 -3.49 -44.51
N ALA A 14 45.37 -3.94 -43.78
CA ALA A 14 45.26 -5.19 -43.02
C ALA A 14 45.69 -4.91 -41.59
N GLY A 15 44.74 -5.11 -40.67
CA GLY A 15 45.08 -5.43 -39.28
C GLY A 15 45.24 -4.26 -38.34
N TRP A 16 44.20 -3.45 -38.19
CA TRP A 16 43.90 -2.83 -36.89
C TRP A 16 42.43 -3.09 -36.57
N GLN A 17 42.08 -4.37 -36.44
CA GLN A 17 40.90 -4.72 -35.67
C GLN A 17 41.40 -4.89 -34.24
N GLU A 18 41.40 -3.79 -33.48
CA GLU A 18 41.45 -3.86 -32.01
C GLU A 18 40.29 -4.77 -31.60
N VAL A 19 40.59 -6.02 -31.26
CA VAL A 19 39.60 -6.92 -30.69
C VAL A 19 39.35 -6.38 -29.30
N ALA A 20 38.34 -5.52 -29.17
CA ALA A 20 37.83 -5.12 -27.87
C ALA A 20 37.41 -6.39 -27.13
N THR A 21 38.25 -6.84 -26.20
CA THR A 21 37.92 -7.97 -25.33
C THR A 21 36.72 -7.57 -24.50
N LEU A 22 35.54 -8.10 -24.83
CA LEU A 22 34.33 -7.92 -24.05
C LEU A 22 34.52 -8.65 -22.71
N VAL A 23 34.76 -7.89 -21.65
CA VAL A 23 34.79 -8.42 -20.27
C VAL A 23 33.37 -8.84 -19.91
N GLN A 24 33.16 -10.14 -19.70
CA GLN A 24 31.86 -10.68 -19.33
C GLN A 24 31.46 -10.19 -17.93
N VAL A 25 30.20 -9.75 -17.79
CA VAL A 25 29.66 -9.31 -16.49
C VAL A 25 29.16 -10.52 -15.70
N ARG A 26 29.69 -10.72 -14.50
CA ARG A 26 29.21 -11.73 -13.55
C ARG A 26 28.10 -11.13 -12.68
N HIS A 27 27.05 -11.90 -12.41
CA HIS A 27 25.97 -11.47 -11.52
C HIS A 27 26.09 -12.20 -10.18
N VAL A 28 26.11 -11.43 -9.09
CA VAL A 28 26.14 -11.97 -7.72
C VAL A 28 25.02 -11.33 -6.94
N ALA A 29 24.24 -12.13 -6.23
CA ALA A 29 23.16 -11.64 -5.37
C ALA A 29 23.42 -12.04 -3.92
N VAL A 30 23.25 -11.08 -3.01
CA VAL A 30 23.49 -11.25 -1.58
C VAL A 30 22.33 -10.66 -0.79
N ASP A 31 21.96 -11.32 0.31
CA ASP A 31 20.90 -10.83 1.18
C ASP A 31 21.47 -9.80 2.16
N VAL A 32 20.68 -8.76 2.50
CA VAL A 32 21.11 -7.71 3.43
C VAL A 32 21.59 -8.30 4.77
N GLY A 33 22.69 -7.79 5.30
CA GLY A 33 23.31 -8.25 6.54
C GLY A 33 24.16 -9.51 6.44
N GLN A 34 24.23 -10.16 5.27
CA GLN A 34 25.22 -11.20 5.00
C GLN A 34 26.56 -10.61 4.57
N ASP A 35 27.59 -11.45 4.57
CA ASP A 35 28.93 -11.10 4.11
C ASP A 35 29.06 -11.44 2.62
N LEU A 36 29.72 -10.56 1.87
CA LEU A 36 29.93 -10.70 0.43
C LEU A 36 31.42 -10.84 0.13
N THR A 37 31.77 -11.89 -0.62
CA THR A 37 33.13 -12.14 -1.09
C THR A 37 33.18 -12.13 -2.61
N LEU A 38 33.99 -11.25 -3.21
CA LEU A 38 34.16 -11.14 -4.65
C LEU A 38 35.59 -11.49 -5.05
N ALA A 39 35.74 -12.48 -5.93
CA ALA A 39 37.02 -12.83 -6.53
C ALA A 39 37.20 -12.10 -7.87
N CYS A 40 38.38 -11.51 -8.07
CA CYS A 40 38.69 -10.74 -9.29
C CYS A 40 38.76 -11.60 -10.56
N ALA A 41 39.21 -12.85 -10.44
CA ALA A 41 39.22 -13.82 -11.54
C ALA A 41 38.63 -15.16 -11.09
N GLU A 42 38.20 -15.98 -12.04
CA GLU A 42 37.90 -17.39 -11.78
C GLU A 42 39.20 -18.14 -11.45
N GLU A 43 39.09 -19.10 -10.53
CA GLU A 43 40.21 -19.83 -9.90
C GLU A 43 41.15 -20.51 -10.94
N ASP A 44 40.64 -20.77 -12.14
CA ASP A 44 41.36 -21.41 -13.26
C ASP A 44 42.24 -20.47 -14.11
N VAL A 45 42.24 -19.15 -13.86
CA VAL A 45 42.95 -18.16 -14.70
C VAL A 45 44.14 -17.49 -14.01
N LEU A 46 44.27 -17.61 -12.69
CA LEU A 46 45.39 -17.00 -11.97
C LEU A 46 46.51 -18.02 -11.74
N PRO A 47 47.73 -17.80 -12.27
CA PRO A 47 48.88 -18.58 -11.83
C PRO A 47 49.03 -18.38 -10.32
N HIS A 48 49.11 -19.48 -9.58
CA HIS A 48 49.32 -19.52 -8.13
C HIS A 48 50.55 -18.72 -7.72
N THR A 49 50.39 -17.43 -7.44
CA THR A 49 51.34 -16.64 -6.68
C THR A 49 50.67 -15.33 -6.29
N ASP A 50 50.89 -14.92 -5.03
CA ASP A 50 50.58 -13.61 -4.48
C ASP A 50 50.52 -12.54 -5.57
N SER A 51 49.32 -12.09 -5.96
CA SER A 51 49.14 -11.05 -6.97
C SER A 51 49.14 -9.69 -6.26
N PRO A 52 50.30 -9.02 -6.14
CA PRO A 52 50.37 -7.75 -5.45
C PRO A 52 49.78 -6.70 -6.42
N GLY A 53 48.69 -6.04 -6.03
CA GLY A 53 48.14 -4.94 -6.83
C GLY A 53 46.78 -5.18 -7.48
N VAL A 54 45.92 -6.03 -6.90
CA VAL A 54 44.51 -6.05 -7.29
C VAL A 54 43.81 -4.83 -6.70
N MET A 55 43.26 -3.99 -7.57
CA MET A 55 42.48 -2.81 -7.18
C MET A 55 41.01 -3.01 -7.52
N TRP A 56 40.13 -2.58 -6.62
CA TRP A 56 38.68 -2.64 -6.77
C TRP A 56 38.08 -1.25 -6.91
N ILE A 57 37.19 -1.10 -7.89
CA ILE A 57 36.48 0.14 -8.21
C ILE A 57 34.99 -0.18 -8.29
N ARG A 58 34.15 0.61 -7.60
CA ARG A 58 32.68 0.48 -7.65
C ARG A 58 32.07 1.70 -8.30
N GLU A 59 31.34 1.48 -9.38
CA GLU A 59 30.65 2.55 -10.12
C GLU A 59 31.55 3.74 -10.50
N GLY A 60 32.86 3.51 -10.68
CA GLY A 60 33.84 4.57 -10.96
C GLY A 60 34.34 5.36 -9.74
N ARG A 61 34.00 4.94 -8.51
CA ARG A 61 34.59 5.45 -7.26
C ARG A 61 35.64 4.48 -6.75
N GLU A 62 36.81 5.00 -6.38
CA GLU A 62 37.82 4.23 -5.66
C GLU A 62 37.30 3.92 -4.25
N ASP A 63 37.11 2.63 -3.97
CA ASP A 63 36.31 2.15 -2.83
C ASP A 63 37.06 2.17 -1.47
N GLY A 64 38.23 2.83 -1.41
CA GLY A 64 39.06 2.95 -0.20
C GLY A 64 38.42 3.73 0.96
N GLN A 65 37.16 4.12 0.87
CA GLN A 65 36.44 4.92 1.87
C GLN A 65 35.47 4.12 2.76
N ILE A 66 35.22 2.84 2.48
CA ILE A 66 34.30 2.01 3.28
C ILE A 66 35.09 1.19 4.31
N LYS A 67 34.96 1.52 5.60
CA LYS A 67 35.63 0.77 6.70
C LYS A 67 35.24 -0.71 6.81
N ARG A 68 34.09 -1.09 6.26
CA ARG A 68 33.55 -2.47 6.23
C ARG A 68 34.09 -3.30 5.06
N LEU A 69 34.78 -2.66 4.12
CA LEU A 69 35.31 -3.25 2.89
C LEU A 69 36.81 -3.52 3.10
N LYS A 70 37.21 -4.77 2.89
CA LYS A 70 38.60 -5.21 3.02
C LYS A 70 39.00 -5.94 1.75
N VAL A 71 40.15 -5.58 1.19
CA VAL A 71 40.76 -6.32 0.09
C VAL A 71 41.87 -7.18 0.67
N GLU A 72 41.75 -8.49 0.53
CA GLU A 72 42.74 -9.46 0.98
C GLU A 72 43.95 -9.51 0.02
N SER A 73 45.08 -10.04 0.49
CA SER A 73 46.33 -10.11 -0.30
C SER A 73 46.22 -11.01 -1.54
N ASN A 74 45.21 -11.88 -1.58
CA ASN A 74 44.87 -12.71 -2.73
C ASN A 74 43.99 -11.98 -3.77
N GLY A 75 43.66 -10.70 -3.55
CA GLY A 75 42.81 -9.91 -4.44
C GLY A 75 41.31 -10.10 -4.27
N VAL A 76 40.88 -10.86 -3.25
CA VAL A 76 39.47 -11.03 -2.90
C VAL A 76 38.99 -9.79 -2.15
N LEU A 77 37.83 -9.27 -2.57
CA LEU A 77 37.14 -8.21 -1.85
C LEU A 77 36.12 -8.83 -0.90
N GLU A 78 36.28 -8.55 0.39
CA GLU A 78 35.38 -8.94 1.46
C GLU A 78 34.62 -7.72 1.96
N LEU A 79 33.30 -7.82 1.98
CA LEU A 79 32.41 -6.80 2.51
C LEU A 79 31.51 -7.42 3.58
N VAL A 80 31.71 -6.98 4.82
CA VAL A 80 30.97 -7.49 5.97
C VAL A 80 29.69 -6.68 6.17
N ASN A 81 28.60 -7.37 6.53
CA ASN A 81 27.30 -6.77 6.84
C ASN A 81 26.82 -5.83 5.71
N VAL A 82 26.48 -6.44 4.57
CA VAL A 82 26.09 -5.75 3.34
C VAL A 82 24.80 -4.94 3.53
N SER A 83 24.80 -3.69 3.06
CA SER A 83 23.64 -2.78 3.01
C SER A 83 23.06 -2.70 1.59
N ALA A 84 21.82 -2.21 1.46
CA ALA A 84 21.20 -1.92 0.17
C ALA A 84 22.04 -0.95 -0.69
N ASP A 85 22.76 -0.03 -0.05
CA ASP A 85 23.64 0.96 -0.70
C ASP A 85 24.95 0.36 -1.25
N ASP A 86 25.23 -0.90 -0.90
CA ASP A 86 26.38 -1.63 -1.41
C ASP A 86 26.06 -2.34 -2.74
N ALA A 87 24.81 -2.26 -3.24
CA ALA A 87 24.46 -2.71 -4.57
C ALA A 87 25.15 -1.85 -5.65
N GLY A 88 25.54 -2.48 -6.76
CA GLY A 88 26.16 -1.75 -7.86
C GLY A 88 27.12 -2.60 -8.69
N ASN A 89 27.83 -1.94 -9.58
CA ASN A 89 28.78 -2.60 -10.47
C ASN A 89 30.22 -2.45 -9.97
N TYR A 90 30.79 -3.57 -9.55
CA TYR A 90 32.17 -3.71 -9.10
C TYR A 90 33.05 -4.10 -10.29
N SER A 91 34.26 -3.54 -10.33
CA SER A 91 35.27 -3.87 -11.33
C SER A 91 36.62 -4.03 -10.66
N CYS A 92 37.37 -5.02 -11.12
CA CYS A 92 38.74 -5.21 -10.66
C CYS A 92 39.75 -4.97 -11.77
N THR A 93 40.87 -4.36 -11.41
CA THR A 93 42.03 -4.09 -12.25
C THR A 93 43.30 -4.65 -11.60
N LEU A 94 44.32 -4.93 -12.40
CA LEU A 94 45.64 -5.38 -11.95
C LEU A 94 46.65 -4.25 -12.17
N ASP A 95 47.58 -4.07 -11.24
CA ASP A 95 48.64 -3.04 -11.30
C ASP A 95 49.46 -3.07 -12.61
N ASP A 96 49.65 -4.25 -13.22
CA ASP A 96 50.42 -4.41 -14.47
C ASP A 96 49.71 -3.80 -15.70
N ASP A 97 48.43 -3.46 -15.60
CA ASP A 97 47.66 -2.80 -16.67
C ASP A 97 46.44 -2.09 -16.07
N ALA A 98 46.69 -0.93 -15.44
CA ALA A 98 45.67 -0.15 -14.72
C ALA A 98 44.45 0.22 -15.57
N ASP A 99 44.60 0.24 -16.90
CA ASP A 99 43.52 0.54 -17.85
C ASP A 99 42.72 -0.70 -18.29
N ALA A 100 43.22 -1.93 -18.02
CA ALA A 100 42.56 -3.17 -18.40
C ALA A 100 41.70 -3.76 -17.25
N VAL A 101 40.39 -3.50 -17.32
CA VAL A 101 39.39 -4.17 -16.47
C VAL A 101 39.45 -5.68 -16.70
N LYS A 102 39.72 -6.47 -15.65
CA LYS A 102 39.80 -7.93 -15.75
C LYS A 102 38.46 -8.60 -15.58
N SER A 103 37.66 -8.10 -14.64
CA SER A 103 36.33 -8.62 -14.35
C SER A 103 35.39 -7.49 -13.97
N ARG A 104 34.13 -7.67 -14.35
CA ARG A 104 33.02 -6.80 -14.00
C ARG A 104 31.96 -7.63 -13.31
N ILE A 105 31.55 -7.23 -12.12
CA ILE A 105 30.61 -7.96 -11.27
C ILE A 105 29.47 -7.02 -10.91
N ASN A 106 28.26 -7.38 -11.32
CA ASN A 106 27.05 -6.71 -10.90
C ASN A 106 26.52 -7.35 -9.61
N VAL A 107 26.62 -6.62 -8.51
CA VAL A 107 26.14 -7.04 -7.19
C VAL A 107 24.73 -6.52 -6.98
N GLU A 108 23.80 -7.44 -6.76
CA GLU A 108 22.42 -7.16 -6.37
C GLU A 108 22.22 -7.48 -4.89
N VAL A 109 21.78 -6.50 -4.11
CA VAL A 109 21.46 -6.70 -2.70
C VAL A 109 19.98 -6.92 -2.54
N ARG A 110 19.60 -8.10 -2.03
CA ARG A 110 18.21 -8.44 -1.74
C ARG A 110 17.83 -7.94 -0.36
N THR A 111 16.65 -7.34 -0.27
CA THR A 111 16.14 -6.65 0.91
C THR A 111 14.72 -7.09 1.23
N PRO A 112 14.23 -6.86 2.46
CA PRO A 112 12.80 -6.84 2.72
C PRO A 112 12.09 -5.86 1.77
N PRO A 113 10.78 -6.02 1.52
CA PRO A 113 10.10 -5.20 0.53
C PRO A 113 10.20 -3.70 0.87
N PRO A 114 10.45 -2.82 -0.12
CA PRO A 114 10.47 -1.38 0.10
C PRO A 114 9.08 -0.86 0.48
N ALA A 115 9.02 0.42 0.91
CA ALA A 115 7.75 1.07 1.23
C ALA A 115 6.75 0.97 0.07
N LEU A 116 5.49 0.72 0.43
CA LEU A 116 4.38 0.76 -0.52
C LEU A 116 4.21 2.19 -1.05
N ARG A 117 3.85 2.29 -2.34
CA ARG A 117 3.61 3.58 -3.01
C ARG A 117 2.13 3.92 -2.95
N ASN A 118 1.83 5.22 -3.04
CA ASN A 118 0.47 5.74 -3.20
C ASN A 118 -0.53 5.10 -2.22
N VAL A 119 -0.16 5.01 -0.93
CA VAL A 119 -1.06 4.50 0.10
C VAL A 119 -2.08 5.57 0.44
N TRP A 120 -3.36 5.28 0.24
CA TRP A 120 -4.45 6.20 0.59
C TRP A 120 -5.67 5.43 1.11
N VAL A 121 -6.49 6.12 1.91
CA VAL A 121 -7.66 5.54 2.56
C VAL A 121 -8.91 6.27 2.09
N LYS A 122 -9.92 5.52 1.66
CA LYS A 122 -11.29 5.99 1.42
C LYS A 122 -12.13 5.72 2.66
N PRO A 123 -12.37 6.72 3.53
CA PRO A 123 -13.23 6.55 4.68
C PRO A 123 -14.71 6.50 4.27
N SER A 124 -15.49 5.77 5.07
CA SER A 124 -16.95 5.80 5.10
C SER A 124 -17.39 6.13 6.53
N THR A 125 -18.62 5.79 6.92
CA THR A 125 -19.15 6.04 8.27
C THR A 125 -18.63 5.02 9.29
N ILE A 126 -18.70 3.72 8.98
CA ILE A 126 -18.22 2.62 9.85
C ILE A 126 -17.18 1.73 9.17
N LEU A 127 -16.79 2.08 7.94
CA LEU A 127 -15.89 1.31 7.09
C LEU A 127 -14.78 2.23 6.58
N ALA A 128 -13.64 1.65 6.20
CA ALA A 128 -12.62 2.34 5.42
C ALA A 128 -11.94 1.37 4.45
N ASN A 129 -11.73 1.79 3.21
CA ASN A 129 -10.99 1.02 2.22
C ASN A 129 -9.57 1.59 2.12
N ILE A 130 -8.55 0.80 2.43
CA ILE A 130 -7.13 1.16 2.29
C ILE A 130 -6.66 0.63 0.95
N LEU A 131 -6.01 1.46 0.13
CA LEU A 131 -5.43 1.07 -1.15
C LEU A 131 -3.95 1.41 -1.20
N TRP A 132 -3.19 0.61 -1.94
CA TRP A 132 -1.75 0.78 -2.08
C TRP A 132 -1.26 0.28 -3.45
N GLU A 133 -0.07 0.74 -3.82
CA GLU A 133 0.69 0.27 -4.97
C GLU A 133 2.00 -0.36 -4.50
N VAL A 134 2.45 -1.39 -5.23
CA VAL A 134 3.70 -2.07 -4.91
C VAL A 134 4.89 -1.25 -5.46
N GLY A 135 5.80 -0.87 -4.56
CA GLY A 135 7.03 -0.13 -4.87
C GLY A 135 8.07 -0.98 -5.60
N GLY A 136 8.22 -2.21 -5.11
CA GLY A 136 9.17 -3.23 -5.52
C GLY A 136 9.07 -4.41 -4.57
N THR A 137 9.87 -5.44 -4.77
CA THR A 137 9.81 -6.69 -3.98
C THR A 137 11.06 -6.94 -3.13
N GLY A 138 12.12 -6.15 -3.33
CA GLY A 138 13.41 -6.34 -2.67
C GLY A 138 14.18 -7.58 -3.15
N GLY A 139 13.85 -8.10 -4.34
CA GLY A 139 14.56 -9.25 -4.94
C GLY A 139 13.92 -10.62 -4.65
N TYR A 140 12.98 -10.70 -3.71
CA TYR A 140 12.18 -11.92 -3.45
C TYR A 140 10.68 -11.65 -3.61
N PRO A 141 9.88 -12.62 -4.06
CA PRO A 141 8.44 -12.43 -4.19
C PRO A 141 7.79 -12.07 -2.85
N ILE A 142 6.81 -11.17 -2.90
CA ILE A 142 5.98 -10.80 -1.74
C ILE A 142 5.12 -12.00 -1.37
N ILE A 143 5.12 -12.37 -0.09
CA ILE A 143 4.32 -13.50 0.43
C ILE A 143 2.91 -13.04 0.82
N ASP A 144 2.81 -11.89 1.50
CA ASP A 144 1.58 -11.28 1.96
C ASP A 144 1.75 -9.78 2.23
N PHE A 145 0.63 -9.12 2.45
CA PHE A 145 0.59 -7.83 3.12
C PHE A 145 -0.07 -7.98 4.49
N THR A 146 0.31 -7.12 5.42
CA THR A 146 -0.35 -7.00 6.72
C THR A 146 -0.71 -5.54 6.95
N ALA A 147 -1.91 -5.32 7.47
CA ALA A 147 -2.40 -4.00 7.77
C ALA A 147 -2.98 -3.97 9.19
N GLU A 148 -2.82 -2.84 9.86
CA GLU A 148 -3.29 -2.61 11.21
C GLU A 148 -3.86 -1.19 11.33
N TYR A 149 -4.70 -0.98 12.34
CA TYR A 149 -5.30 0.32 12.60
C TYR A 149 -5.34 0.61 14.10
N ARG A 150 -5.39 1.88 14.45
CA ARG A 150 -5.63 2.35 15.82
C ARG A 150 -6.33 3.70 15.80
N LEU A 151 -6.93 4.08 16.92
CA LEU A 151 -7.40 5.44 17.11
C LEU A 151 -6.22 6.40 17.11
N LYS A 152 -6.36 7.55 16.42
CA LYS A 152 -5.36 8.60 16.48
C LYS A 152 -5.34 9.15 17.92
N PRO A 153 -4.20 9.11 18.62
CA PRO A 153 -4.12 9.61 19.99
C PRO A 153 -4.38 11.12 20.02
N SER A 154 -5.13 11.55 21.03
CA SER A 154 -5.26 12.98 21.34
C SER A 154 -3.94 13.52 21.87
N GLU A 155 -3.74 14.84 21.77
CA GLU A 155 -2.52 15.49 22.26
C GLU A 155 -2.33 15.20 23.77
N GLY A 156 -1.24 14.51 24.11
CA GLY A 156 -0.93 14.12 25.50
C GLY A 156 -1.45 12.75 25.95
N GLU A 157 -2.20 12.03 25.12
CA GLU A 157 -2.68 10.67 25.41
C GLU A 157 -1.67 9.61 24.93
N LYS A 158 -1.56 8.49 25.67
CA LYS A 158 -0.72 7.37 25.24
C LYS A 158 -1.38 6.67 24.04
N PRO A 159 -0.64 6.34 22.97
CA PRO A 159 -1.23 5.64 21.83
C PRO A 159 -1.79 4.27 22.22
N GLU A 160 -2.97 3.94 21.72
CA GLU A 160 -3.52 2.58 21.83
C GLU A 160 -2.62 1.57 21.11
N GLN A 161 -2.73 0.31 21.52
CA GLN A 161 -2.15 -0.81 20.80
C GLN A 161 -2.79 -0.93 19.41
N TRP A 162 -1.97 -1.22 18.41
CA TRP A 162 -2.44 -1.50 17.05
C TRP A 162 -3.35 -2.72 17.02
N LYS A 163 -4.49 -2.58 16.34
CA LYS A 163 -5.48 -3.64 16.12
C LYS A 163 -5.26 -4.23 14.73
N PRO A 164 -5.17 -5.56 14.59
CA PRO A 164 -4.99 -6.19 13.30
C PRO A 164 -6.24 -6.01 12.42
N ILE A 165 -6.04 -5.76 11.13
CA ILE A 165 -7.11 -5.82 10.13
C ILE A 165 -7.24 -7.28 9.67
N ILE A 166 -8.48 -7.75 9.52
CA ILE A 166 -8.78 -9.14 9.15
C ILE A 166 -9.12 -9.20 7.66
N PRO A 167 -8.50 -10.09 6.87
CA PRO A 167 -7.51 -11.10 7.26
C PRO A 167 -6.12 -10.51 7.56
N THR A 168 -5.40 -11.10 8.52
CA THR A 168 -4.05 -10.66 8.91
C THR A 168 -3.00 -10.87 7.82
N HIS A 169 -3.18 -11.92 7.00
CA HIS A 169 -2.34 -12.25 5.86
C HIS A 169 -3.12 -11.98 4.58
N ILE A 170 -2.87 -10.81 3.99
CA ILE A 170 -3.54 -10.35 2.79
C ILE A 170 -2.81 -10.94 1.58
N PRO A 171 -3.51 -11.55 0.60
CA PRO A 171 -2.87 -12.17 -0.56
C PRO A 171 -1.94 -11.20 -1.32
N PRO A 172 -0.84 -11.69 -1.93
CA PRO A 172 0.14 -10.86 -2.62
C PRO A 172 -0.42 -10.19 -3.89
N ASN A 173 -1.56 -10.69 -4.40
CA ASN A 173 -2.27 -10.08 -5.52
C ASN A 173 -3.26 -8.98 -5.09
N SER A 174 -3.45 -8.72 -3.79
CA SER A 174 -4.33 -7.65 -3.33
C SER A 174 -3.65 -6.29 -3.41
N ARG A 175 -4.43 -5.25 -3.72
CA ARG A 175 -4.01 -3.84 -3.74
C ARG A 175 -4.90 -2.96 -2.85
N GLN A 176 -5.82 -3.60 -2.15
CA GLN A 176 -6.77 -2.95 -1.27
C GLN A 176 -7.23 -3.88 -0.15
N ILE A 177 -7.67 -3.31 0.97
CA ILE A 177 -8.37 -4.01 2.05
C ILE A 177 -9.42 -3.13 2.70
N ASP A 178 -10.54 -3.74 3.05
CA ASP A 178 -11.62 -3.10 3.79
C ASP A 178 -11.46 -3.31 5.30
N VAL A 179 -11.61 -2.23 6.05
CA VAL A 179 -11.63 -2.21 7.51
C VAL A 179 -13.07 -1.99 7.94
N TYR A 180 -13.54 -2.84 8.85
CA TYR A 180 -14.92 -2.83 9.34
C TYR A 180 -14.99 -2.39 10.80
N HIS A 181 -16.21 -2.09 11.25
CA HIS A 181 -16.51 -1.77 12.66
C HIS A 181 -15.76 -0.55 13.20
N LEU A 182 -15.56 0.46 12.36
CA LEU A 182 -15.06 1.77 12.79
C LEU A 182 -16.16 2.57 13.45
N VAL A 183 -15.77 3.47 14.35
CA VAL A 183 -16.67 4.41 15.01
C VAL A 183 -16.84 5.64 14.09
N PRO A 184 -18.07 6.12 13.84
CA PRO A 184 -18.30 7.33 13.05
C PRO A 184 -17.64 8.58 13.64
N ASN A 185 -17.38 9.58 12.80
CA ASN A 185 -16.79 10.87 13.21
C ASN A 185 -15.51 10.73 14.07
N THR A 186 -14.68 9.74 13.78
CA THR A 186 -13.47 9.40 14.53
C THR A 186 -12.25 9.34 13.61
N THR A 187 -11.11 9.84 14.10
CA THR A 187 -9.83 9.80 13.36
C THR A 187 -9.03 8.55 13.71
N TYR A 188 -8.61 7.82 12.69
CA TYR A 188 -7.81 6.61 12.80
C TYR A 188 -6.45 6.79 12.11
N SER A 189 -5.44 6.12 12.66
CA SER A 189 -4.16 5.87 12.00
C SER A 189 -4.18 4.44 11.46
N PHE A 190 -3.86 4.28 10.19
CA PHE A 190 -3.75 3.00 9.51
C PHE A 190 -2.31 2.79 9.10
N ARG A 191 -1.83 1.56 9.19
CA ARG A 191 -0.51 1.20 8.69
C ARG A 191 -0.55 -0.08 7.88
N VAL A 192 0.25 -0.14 6.82
CA VAL A 192 0.34 -1.29 5.94
C VAL A 192 1.77 -1.51 5.48
N TRP A 193 2.16 -2.77 5.33
CA TRP A 193 3.48 -3.17 4.83
C TRP A 193 3.37 -4.48 4.05
N ALA A 194 4.40 -4.77 3.26
CA ALA A 194 4.58 -6.04 2.57
C ALA A 194 5.60 -6.92 3.31
N THR A 195 5.45 -8.23 3.21
CA THR A 195 6.39 -9.22 3.75
C THR A 195 6.98 -10.05 2.61
N ASN A 196 8.27 -10.38 2.68
CA ASN A 196 8.89 -11.40 1.84
C ASN A 196 9.65 -12.41 2.74
N GLN A 197 10.45 -13.30 2.14
CA GLN A 197 11.23 -14.29 2.89
C GLN A 197 12.30 -13.70 3.82
N LEU A 198 12.77 -12.46 3.57
CA LEU A 198 13.69 -11.74 4.45
C LEU A 198 12.94 -11.05 5.60
N GLY A 199 11.61 -11.08 5.58
CA GLY A 199 10.76 -10.60 6.64
C GLY A 199 9.97 -9.34 6.27
N ARG A 200 9.72 -8.53 7.30
CA ARG A 200 8.84 -7.37 7.21
C ARG A 200 9.51 -6.21 6.47
N GLY A 201 8.84 -5.68 5.46
CA GLY A 201 9.23 -4.46 4.77
C GLY A 201 9.00 -3.18 5.57
N GLU A 202 9.14 -2.05 4.89
CA GLU A 202 8.92 -0.74 5.47
C GLU A 202 7.42 -0.46 5.70
N ILE A 203 7.10 0.12 6.85
CA ILE A 203 5.73 0.41 7.27
C ILE A 203 5.31 1.78 6.76
N VAL A 204 4.19 1.84 6.05
CA VAL A 204 3.56 3.09 5.62
C VAL A 204 2.37 3.39 6.52
N GLU A 205 2.41 4.52 7.23
CA GLU A 205 1.33 5.00 8.10
C GLU A 205 0.57 6.16 7.43
N VAL A 206 -0.75 6.11 7.48
CA VAL A 206 -1.67 7.11 6.92
C VAL A 206 -2.80 7.37 7.89
N GLU A 207 -3.19 8.63 8.01
CA GLU A 207 -4.28 9.05 8.90
C GLU A 207 -5.52 9.39 8.09
N ASN A 208 -6.70 9.02 8.58
CA ASN A 208 -7.98 9.39 7.97
C ASN A 208 -9.10 9.50 9.00
N HIS A 209 -10.15 10.23 8.63
CA HIS A 209 -11.30 10.49 9.49
C HIS A 209 -12.57 9.87 8.90
N THR A 210 -13.30 9.08 9.67
CA THR A 210 -14.57 8.49 9.25
C THR A 210 -15.66 9.55 9.14
N HIS A 211 -16.59 9.38 8.21
CA HIS A 211 -17.74 10.28 8.07
C HIS A 211 -18.67 10.22 9.29
N HIS A 212 -19.47 11.27 9.49
CA HIS A 212 -20.52 11.27 10.50
C HIS A 212 -21.62 10.24 10.13
N SER A 213 -22.27 9.66 11.15
CA SER A 213 -23.45 8.83 10.93
C SER A 213 -24.61 9.74 10.53
N VAL A 214 -25.20 9.48 9.36
CA VAL A 214 -26.39 10.20 8.87
C VAL A 214 -27.67 9.42 9.17
N GLU A 215 -27.58 8.24 9.82
CA GLU A 215 -28.73 7.37 10.06
C GLU A 215 -29.85 8.06 10.85
N GLU A 216 -29.52 8.84 11.88
CA GLU A 216 -30.51 9.61 12.64
C GLU A 216 -31.11 10.75 11.82
N LEU A 217 -30.33 11.38 10.93
CA LEU A 217 -30.78 12.48 10.09
C LEU A 217 -31.65 11.99 8.92
N GLU A 218 -31.33 10.82 8.36
CA GLU A 218 -32.14 10.15 7.33
C GLU A 218 -33.44 9.60 7.92
N LEU A 219 -33.39 9.01 9.13
CA LEU A 219 -34.58 8.60 9.86
C LEU A 219 -35.47 9.80 10.20
N ALA A 220 -34.90 10.90 10.70
CA ALA A 220 -35.64 12.12 10.98
C ALA A 220 -36.25 12.70 9.69
N ARG A 221 -35.51 12.71 8.57
CA ARG A 221 -36.06 13.08 7.26
C ARG A 221 -37.20 12.16 6.85
N HIS A 222 -37.07 10.85 7.00
CA HIS A 222 -38.12 9.90 6.64
C HIS A 222 -39.38 10.06 7.50
N LEU A 223 -39.21 10.31 8.81
CA LEU A 223 -40.32 10.56 9.73
C LEU A 223 -41.00 11.91 9.47
N LEU A 224 -40.23 12.93 9.05
CA LEU A 224 -40.72 14.29 8.82
C LEU A 224 -41.12 14.56 7.36
N ALA A 225 -40.86 13.64 6.43
CA ALA A 225 -41.14 13.79 4.99
C ALA A 225 -42.62 14.04 4.67
N GLY A 226 -43.54 13.73 5.57
CA GLY A 226 -44.98 14.02 5.43
C GLY A 226 -45.47 15.22 6.23
N VAL A 227 -44.61 15.88 7.01
CA VAL A 227 -44.99 17.00 7.88
C VAL A 227 -45.06 18.32 7.11
N GLU A 228 -44.23 18.51 6.08
CA GLU A 228 -44.28 19.73 5.25
C GLU A 228 -45.57 19.83 4.43
N ASP A 229 -46.15 18.70 4.02
CA ASP A 229 -47.43 18.61 3.31
C ASP A 229 -48.66 18.54 4.25
N PHE A 230 -48.45 18.58 5.58
CA PHE A 230 -49.54 18.45 6.55
C PHE A 230 -50.32 19.76 6.69
N ASP A 231 -51.44 19.87 5.98
CA ASP A 231 -52.36 21.00 6.13
C ASP A 231 -53.14 20.92 7.46
N THR A 232 -52.63 21.62 8.45
CA THR A 232 -53.25 21.77 9.78
C THR A 232 -54.71 22.27 9.70
N ARG A 233 -55.09 23.04 8.67
CA ARG A 233 -56.45 23.56 8.52
C ARG A 233 -57.42 22.45 8.10
N VAL A 234 -56.99 21.57 7.19
CA VAL A 234 -57.78 20.41 6.76
C VAL A 234 -57.93 19.43 7.91
N TRP A 235 -56.85 19.18 8.67
CA TRP A 235 -56.91 18.31 9.85
C TRP A 235 -57.85 18.86 10.93
N VAL A 236 -57.76 20.15 11.28
CA VAL A 236 -58.67 20.79 12.26
C VAL A 236 -60.12 20.76 11.76
N ALA A 237 -60.36 20.97 10.46
CA ALA A 237 -61.71 20.88 9.89
C ALA A 237 -62.26 19.45 9.99
N ALA A 238 -61.46 18.43 9.68
CA ALA A 238 -61.86 17.03 9.79
C ALA A 238 -62.18 16.63 11.24
N VAL A 239 -61.33 17.02 12.19
CA VAL A 239 -61.58 16.79 13.63
C VAL A 239 -62.85 17.53 14.08
N GLY A 240 -63.04 18.77 13.63
CA GLY A 240 -64.25 19.56 13.91
C GLY A 240 -65.52 18.90 13.38
N ILE A 241 -65.48 18.34 12.16
CA ILE A 241 -66.60 17.60 11.57
C ILE A 241 -66.91 16.36 12.42
N VAL A 242 -65.91 15.53 12.74
CA VAL A 242 -66.11 14.32 13.54
C VAL A 242 -66.69 14.66 14.91
N MET A 243 -66.09 15.61 15.62
CA MET A 243 -66.59 16.04 16.93
C MET A 243 -68.00 16.63 16.84
N GLY A 244 -68.30 17.41 15.81
CA GLY A 244 -69.64 17.93 15.53
C GLY A 244 -70.67 16.83 15.29
N THR A 245 -70.34 15.82 14.48
CA THR A 245 -71.23 14.68 14.23
C THR A 245 -71.49 13.86 15.49
N LEU A 246 -70.47 13.61 16.30
CA LEU A 246 -70.63 12.92 17.59
C LEU A 246 -71.54 13.70 18.54
N LEU A 247 -71.42 15.03 18.55
CA LEU A 247 -72.24 15.90 19.40
C LEU A 247 -73.70 15.93 18.94
N ILE A 248 -73.95 16.00 17.62
CA ILE A 248 -75.30 15.93 17.05
C ILE A 248 -75.93 14.55 17.32
N LEU A 249 -75.18 13.47 17.13
CA LEU A 249 -75.65 12.12 17.43
C LEU A 249 -75.96 11.98 18.93
N GLY A 250 -75.12 12.50 19.80
CA GLY A 250 -75.35 12.50 21.26
C GLY A 250 -76.60 13.29 21.68
N ILE A 251 -76.85 14.44 21.08
CA ILE A 251 -78.07 15.22 21.32
C ILE A 251 -79.30 14.49 20.75
N GLY A 252 -79.18 13.92 19.54
CA GLY A 252 -80.25 13.17 18.88
C GLY A 252 -80.67 11.93 19.67
N THR A 253 -79.71 11.16 20.17
CA THR A 253 -79.99 10.01 21.05
C THR A 253 -80.64 10.46 22.35
N CYS A 254 -80.15 11.53 22.97
CA CYS A 254 -80.76 12.09 24.18
C CYS A 254 -82.21 12.56 23.94
N TYR A 255 -82.49 13.18 22.79
CA TYR A 255 -83.85 13.60 22.40
C TYR A 255 -84.78 12.42 22.16
N LEU A 256 -84.31 11.38 21.44
CA LEU A 256 -85.11 10.17 21.21
C LEU A 256 -85.43 9.45 22.52
N LEU A 257 -84.45 9.32 23.42
CA LEU A 257 -84.67 8.76 24.76
C LEU A 257 -85.64 9.62 25.58
N TYR A 258 -85.53 10.95 25.53
CA TYR A 258 -86.48 11.85 26.18
C TYR A 258 -87.91 11.68 25.65
N ARG A 259 -88.07 11.48 24.33
CA ARG A 259 -89.37 11.26 23.69
C ARG A 259 -89.97 9.91 24.05
N GLU A 260 -89.19 8.84 24.05
CA GLU A 260 -89.61 7.50 24.53
C GLU A 260 -90.09 7.56 25.99
N CYS A 261 -89.36 8.26 26.86
CA CYS A 261 -89.75 8.46 28.27
C CYS A 261 -91.01 9.33 28.46
N LYS A 262 -91.38 10.14 27.46
CA LYS A 262 -92.54 11.06 27.54
C LYS A 262 -93.77 10.56 26.77
N ALA A 263 -93.63 9.51 25.95
CA ALA A 263 -94.78 8.83 25.38
C ALA A 263 -95.59 8.21 26.53
N PRO A 264 -96.88 8.56 26.70
CA PRO A 264 -97.69 7.99 27.77
C PRO A 264 -97.87 6.50 27.51
N SER A 265 -97.67 5.68 28.55
CA SER A 265 -98.06 4.27 28.60
C SER A 265 -99.58 4.16 28.39
N GLY A 266 -99.99 4.10 27.12
CA GLY A 266 -101.37 4.00 26.69
C GLY A 266 -101.67 2.64 26.09
N GLY A 267 -102.08 1.70 26.95
CA GLY A 267 -103.04 0.64 26.63
C GLY A 267 -102.55 -0.57 25.84
N ALA A 268 -102.23 -1.66 26.55
CA ALA A 268 -102.51 -3.02 26.09
C ALA A 268 -103.32 -3.74 27.19
N GLY A 269 -104.62 -3.89 26.96
CA GLY A 269 -105.54 -4.71 27.74
C GLY A 269 -106.74 -5.14 26.87
N GLY A 270 -107.01 -6.46 26.85
CA GLY A 270 -108.14 -7.16 26.19
C GLY A 270 -107.84 -7.55 24.74
N ASP A 271 -107.92 -8.81 24.30
CA ASP A 271 -108.64 -10.00 24.77
C ASP A 271 -107.74 -11.19 25.17
#